data_AF-A0A0U5JRJ5-F1
#
_entry.id   AF-A0A0U5JRJ5-F1
#
_cell.length_a   1.000
_cell.length_b   1.000
_cell.length_c   1.000
_cell.angle_alpha   90.00
_cell.angle_beta   90.00
_cell.angle_gamma   90.00
#
_symmetry.space_group_name_H-M   'P 1'
#
loop_
_entity.id
_entity.type
_entity.pdbx_description
1 polymer ?
#
loop_
_entity_poly.entity_id
_entity_poly.type
_entity_poly.pdbx_seq_one_letter_code
_entity_poly.pdbx_strand_id
1 'polypeptide(L)'
;MMYVKGRFVNANGLERRPWYFAVSSNKLRDFKLAMQLYKKKSVLVMVSDRRKYVRIAQVEPKIIKTLPNSGKCVGNLIAILKASNGRPIELFKLVQSFPDDLKNITVAEIAALHLPSLNRKLDPNVHHLPK
;
A
#
# COMPACT_ATOMS: atom_id res chain seq x y z
N MET A 1 0.12 17.24 -11.47
CA MET A 1 0.28 16.08 -10.56
C MET A 1 0.10 14.81 -11.39
N MET A 2 0.91 13.76 -11.17
CA MET A 2 0.71 12.46 -11.81
C MET A 2 0.13 11.47 -10.80
N TYR A 3 -0.45 10.37 -11.28
CA TYR A 3 -1.06 9.36 -10.42
C TYR A 3 -0.63 7.96 -10.81
N VAL A 4 -0.71 7.04 -9.86
CA VAL A 4 -0.56 5.60 -10.08
C VAL A 4 -1.74 4.89 -9.45
N LYS A 5 -2.19 3.81 -10.10
CA LYS A 5 -3.26 2.97 -9.59
C LYS A 5 -2.66 1.83 -8.78
N GLY A 6 -3.26 1.51 -7.65
CA GLY A 6 -2.81 0.39 -6.83
C GLY A 6 -3.83 -0.07 -5.81
N ARG A 7 -3.45 -1.02 -4.99
CA ARG A 7 -4.24 -1.59 -3.91
C ARG A 7 -3.41 -1.57 -2.64
N PHE A 8 -4.01 -1.21 -1.51
CA PHE A 8 -3.31 -1.34 -0.24
C PHE A 8 -3.02 -2.81 0.04
N VAL A 9 -1.85 -3.05 0.64
CA VAL A 9 -1.54 -4.33 1.26
C VAL A 9 -2.12 -4.27 2.66
N ASN A 10 -3.11 -5.12 2.88
CA ASN A 10 -3.78 -5.30 4.15
C ASN A 10 -3.42 -6.64 4.74
N ALA A 11 -4.07 -6.91 5.87
CA ALA A 11 -3.68 -8.03 6.65
C ALA A 11 -3.88 -9.34 5.84
N ASN A 12 -5.08 -9.47 5.30
CA ASN A 12 -5.51 -10.62 4.49
C ASN A 12 -5.02 -10.56 3.03
N GLY A 13 -3.94 -9.83 2.74
CA GLY A 13 -3.41 -9.61 1.39
C GLY A 13 -3.89 -8.30 0.75
N LEU A 14 -4.08 -8.28 -0.57
CA LEU A 14 -4.42 -7.05 -1.29
C LEU A 14 -5.89 -6.66 -1.10
N GLU A 15 -6.14 -5.37 -0.85
CA GLU A 15 -7.49 -4.83 -0.92
C GLU A 15 -8.12 -5.09 -2.29
N ARG A 16 -9.39 -5.49 -2.31
CA ARG A 16 -10.14 -5.72 -3.56
C ARG A 16 -10.28 -4.44 -4.37
N ARG A 17 -10.56 -3.33 -3.68
CA ARG A 17 -10.82 -2.03 -4.30
C ARG A 17 -9.51 -1.35 -4.71
N PRO A 18 -9.37 -0.93 -5.98
CA PRO A 18 -8.23 -0.14 -6.39
C PRO A 18 -8.39 1.33 -5.97
N TRP A 19 -7.26 1.97 -5.76
CA TRP A 19 -7.12 3.36 -5.38
C TRP A 19 -6.08 4.07 -6.25
N TYR A 20 -6.07 5.40 -6.20
CA TYR A 20 -5.10 6.22 -6.89
C TYR A 20 -4.22 6.96 -5.88
N PHE A 21 -2.91 6.95 -6.15
CA PHE A 21 -1.91 7.63 -5.34
C PHE A 21 -1.24 8.70 -6.19
N ALA A 22 -1.12 9.91 -5.63
CA ALA A 22 -0.39 10.98 -6.27
C ALA A 22 1.11 10.68 -6.26
N VAL A 23 1.77 10.96 -7.39
CA VAL A 23 3.21 10.89 -7.56
C VAL A 23 3.71 12.30 -7.79
N SER A 24 4.44 12.83 -6.82
CA SER A 24 5.08 14.13 -6.91
C SER A 24 6.20 14.12 -7.95
N SER A 25 6.53 15.29 -8.50
CA SER A 25 7.55 15.45 -9.55
C SER A 25 8.91 14.85 -9.15
N ASN A 26 9.32 15.07 -7.90
CA ASN A 26 10.57 14.53 -7.34
C ASN A 26 10.58 13.00 -7.22
N LYS A 27 9.43 12.33 -7.17
CA LYS A 27 9.31 10.86 -7.10
C LYS A 27 9.03 10.20 -8.45
N LEU A 28 8.65 11.00 -9.45
CA LEU A 28 8.27 10.50 -10.76
C LEU A 28 9.45 9.84 -11.49
N ARG A 29 10.68 10.38 -11.34
CA ARG A 29 11.89 9.80 -11.92
C ARG A 29 12.19 8.42 -11.34
N ASP A 30 12.20 8.31 -10.01
CA ASP A 30 12.43 7.06 -9.30
C ASP A 30 11.40 6.00 -9.70
N PHE A 31 10.13 6.40 -9.80
CA PHE A 31 9.05 5.52 -10.22
C PHE A 31 9.27 4.97 -11.63
N LYS A 32 9.59 5.84 -12.60
CA LYS A 32 9.88 5.42 -13.98
C LYS A 32 11.05 4.44 -14.05
N LEU A 33 12.14 4.74 -13.33
CA LEU A 33 13.33 3.88 -13.30
C LEU A 33 13.00 2.50 -12.72
N ALA A 34 12.27 2.45 -11.61
CA ALA A 34 11.84 1.19 -11.01
C ALA A 34 10.99 0.35 -11.97
N MET A 35 10.10 0.98 -12.75
CA MET A 35 9.24 0.27 -13.70
C MET A 35 10.01 -0.28 -14.89
N GLN A 36 11.08 0.41 -15.32
CA GLN A 36 11.99 -0.09 -16.36
C GLN A 36 12.76 -1.32 -15.86
N LEU A 37 13.32 -1.26 -14.64
CA LEU A 37 14.07 -2.38 -14.05
C LEU A 37 13.22 -3.63 -13.83
N TYR A 38 11.93 -3.48 -13.54
CA TYR A 38 11.01 -4.59 -13.25
C TYR A 38 10.13 -5.01 -14.41
N LYS A 39 10.54 -4.71 -15.66
CA LYS A 39 9.83 -5.14 -16.88
C LYS A 39 8.32 -4.83 -16.85
N LYS A 40 7.93 -3.68 -16.28
CA LYS A 40 6.53 -3.29 -16.12
C LYS A 40 5.71 -4.31 -15.32
N LYS A 41 6.25 -4.80 -14.20
CA LYS A 41 5.48 -5.53 -13.18
C LYS A 41 5.00 -4.60 -12.07
N SER A 42 3.97 -5.02 -11.35
CA SER A 42 3.50 -4.31 -10.16
C SER A 42 4.52 -4.39 -9.04
N VAL A 43 4.74 -3.28 -8.33
CA VAL A 43 5.72 -3.20 -7.24
C VAL A 43 5.10 -2.69 -5.96
N LEU A 44 5.76 -2.94 -4.83
CA LEU A 44 5.37 -2.38 -3.55
C LEU A 44 5.93 -0.96 -3.35
N VAL A 45 5.09 -0.08 -2.81
CA VAL A 45 5.42 1.31 -2.50
C VAL A 45 4.95 1.64 -1.10
N MET A 46 5.65 2.58 -0.44
CA MET A 46 5.13 3.28 0.72
C MET A 46 4.29 4.47 0.25
N VAL A 47 3.13 4.62 0.86
CA VAL A 47 2.23 5.74 0.62
C VAL A 47 1.81 6.39 1.93
N SER A 48 1.63 7.70 1.93
CA SER A 48 0.90 8.40 2.99
C SER A 48 -0.56 8.44 2.59
N ASP A 49 -1.47 7.92 3.41
CA ASP A 49 -2.90 8.10 3.18
C ASP A 49 -3.38 9.51 3.57
N ARG A 50 -4.68 9.79 3.39
CA ARG A 50 -5.31 11.08 3.75
C ARG A 50 -5.25 11.41 5.24
N ARG A 51 -5.07 10.41 6.10
CA ARG A 51 -4.93 10.57 7.56
C ARG A 51 -3.47 10.70 7.98
N LYS A 52 -2.55 10.81 7.01
CA LYS A 52 -1.10 10.89 7.21
C LYS A 52 -0.48 9.60 7.78
N TYR A 53 -1.19 8.48 7.68
CA TYR A 53 -0.61 7.18 8.04
C TYR A 53 0.22 6.64 6.88
N VAL A 54 1.38 6.06 7.21
CA VAL A 54 2.20 5.33 6.25
C VAL A 54 1.62 3.94 6.07
N ARG A 55 1.34 3.58 4.82
CA ARG A 55 0.82 2.26 4.43
C ARG A 55 1.61 1.72 3.25
N ILE A 56 1.54 0.41 3.05
CA ILE A 56 2.12 -0.26 1.89
C ILE A 56 1.01 -0.44 0.85
N ALA A 57 1.33 -0.18 -0.41
CA ALA A 57 0.46 -0.47 -1.54
C ALA A 57 1.22 -1.21 -2.63
N GLN A 58 0.54 -2.09 -3.34
CA GLN A 58 1.01 -2.61 -4.62
C GLN A 58 0.46 -1.70 -5.72
N VAL A 59 1.33 -1.17 -6.58
CA VAL A 59 0.94 -0.26 -7.66
C VAL A 59 1.25 -0.85 -9.03
N GLU A 60 0.37 -0.54 -9.97
CA GLU A 60 0.52 -0.87 -11.38
C GLU A 60 1.65 -0.03 -12.00
N PRO A 61 2.37 -0.56 -13.01
CA PRO A 61 3.50 0.08 -13.67
C PRO A 61 3.09 1.15 -14.69
N LYS A 62 2.03 1.90 -14.39
CA LYS A 62 1.41 2.86 -15.31
C LYS A 62 1.20 4.19 -14.62
N ILE A 63 1.75 5.24 -15.23
CA ILE A 63 1.49 6.63 -14.83
C ILE A 63 0.20 7.10 -15.50
N ILE A 64 -0.64 7.76 -14.71
CA ILE A 64 -1.92 8.32 -15.09
C ILE A 64 -1.83 9.84 -14.95
N LYS A 65 -2.11 10.57 -16.05
CA LYS A 65 -2.07 12.04 -16.06
C LYS A 65 -3.34 12.64 -15.43
N THR A 66 -4.48 12.06 -15.74
CA THR A 66 -5.80 12.52 -15.31
C THR A 66 -6.54 11.37 -14.65
N LEU A 67 -7.07 11.61 -13.44
CA LEU A 67 -7.90 10.60 -12.76
C LEU A 67 -9.17 10.35 -13.57
N PRO A 68 -9.67 9.10 -13.63
CA PRO A 68 -10.99 8.85 -14.20
C PRO A 68 -12.07 9.57 -13.39
N ASN A 69 -13.23 9.84 -13.99
CA ASN A 69 -14.30 10.68 -13.41
C ASN A 69 -14.73 10.26 -11.99
N SER A 70 -14.62 8.98 -11.63
CA SER A 70 -14.92 8.45 -10.29
C SER A 70 -13.68 8.16 -9.42
N GLY A 71 -12.48 8.37 -9.97
CA GLY A 71 -11.21 8.12 -9.31
C GLY A 71 -10.86 9.21 -8.30
N LYS A 72 -10.73 8.83 -7.03
CA LYS A 72 -10.24 9.71 -5.97
C LYS A 72 -8.79 9.38 -5.64
N CYS A 73 -7.95 10.42 -5.54
CA CYS A 73 -6.63 10.29 -4.94
C CYS A 73 -6.76 10.08 -3.44
N VAL A 74 -6.20 8.99 -2.90
CA VAL A 74 -6.33 8.64 -1.47
C VAL A 74 -5.02 8.76 -0.69
N GLY A 75 -3.95 9.19 -1.34
CA GLY A 75 -2.66 9.32 -0.71
C GLY A 75 -1.54 9.73 -1.66
N ASN A 76 -0.34 9.89 -1.11
CA ASN A 76 0.86 10.29 -1.83
C ASN A 76 1.89 9.15 -1.80
N LEU A 77 2.50 8.85 -2.94
CA LEU A 77 3.65 7.95 -3.02
C LEU A 77 4.86 8.61 -2.34
N ILE A 78 5.43 7.92 -1.35
CA ILE A 78 6.59 8.38 -0.58
C ILE A 78 7.86 7.73 -1.12
N ALA A 79 7.83 6.42 -1.29
CA ALA A 79 8.99 5.62 -1.65
C ALA A 79 8.60 4.32 -2.35
N ILE A 80 9.53 3.75 -3.10
CA ILE A 80 9.43 2.41 -3.70
C ILE A 80 10.17 1.47 -2.77
N LEU A 81 9.52 0.38 -2.35
CA LEU A 81 10.18 -0.62 -1.52
C LEU A 81 11.22 -1.37 -2.35
N LYS A 82 12.44 -1.43 -1.82
CA LYS A 82 13.59 -2.08 -2.46
C LYS A 82 14.13 -3.17 -1.53
N ALA A 83 14.54 -4.29 -2.12
CA ALA A 83 15.30 -5.33 -1.43
C ALA A 83 16.75 -4.86 -1.18
N SER A 84 17.51 -5.65 -0.42
CA SER A 84 18.93 -5.36 -0.09
C SER A 84 19.81 -5.16 -1.33
N ASN A 85 19.49 -5.81 -2.45
CA ASN A 85 20.16 -5.63 -3.73
C ASN A 85 19.71 -4.36 -4.51
N GLY A 86 18.98 -3.45 -3.86
CA GLY A 86 18.50 -2.19 -4.44
C GLY A 86 17.35 -2.34 -5.44
N ARG A 87 16.88 -3.56 -5.71
CA ARG A 87 15.82 -3.84 -6.68
C ARG A 87 14.43 -3.67 -6.04
N PRO A 88 13.42 -3.13 -6.76
CA PRO A 88 12.05 -3.06 -6.27
C PRO A 88 11.51 -4.42 -5.79
N ILE A 89 10.62 -4.42 -4.80
CA ILE A 89 10.01 -5.65 -4.26
C ILE A 89 8.65 -5.90 -4.94
N GLU A 90 8.47 -7.11 -5.47
CA GLU A 90 7.15 -7.65 -5.85
C GLU A 90 6.46 -8.23 -4.60
N LEU A 91 5.13 -8.14 -4.50
CA LEU A 91 4.39 -8.69 -3.35
C LEU A 91 4.74 -10.17 -3.09
N PHE A 92 4.79 -10.98 -4.14
CA PHE A 92 5.16 -12.40 -4.04
C PHE A 92 6.55 -12.61 -3.44
N LYS A 93 7.54 -11.77 -3.79
CA LYS A 93 8.90 -11.85 -3.24
C LYS A 93 8.94 -11.46 -1.76
N LEU A 94 8.10 -10.52 -1.34
CA LEU A 94 7.96 -10.18 0.08
C LEU A 94 7.42 -11.39 0.86
N VAL A 95 6.36 -12.03 0.37
CA VAL A 95 5.77 -13.23 0.99
C VAL A 95 6.80 -14.36 1.10
N GLN A 96 7.60 -14.58 0.06
CA GLN A 96 8.65 -15.60 0.07
C GLN A 96 9.83 -15.28 1.00
N SER A 97 10.09 -14.01 1.28
CA SER A 97 11.20 -13.57 2.14
C SER A 97 10.92 -13.67 3.64
N PHE A 98 9.68 -13.95 4.05
CA PHE A 98 9.39 -14.23 5.45
C PHE A 98 9.99 -15.59 5.85
N PRO A 99 10.57 -15.71 7.06
CA PRO A 99 10.83 -17.01 7.70
C PRO A 99 9.59 -17.91 7.63
N ASP A 100 9.75 -19.23 7.53
CA ASP A 100 8.62 -20.16 7.36
C ASP A 100 7.59 -20.04 8.50
N ASP A 101 8.06 -19.76 9.73
CA ASP A 101 7.21 -19.49 10.90
C ASP A 101 6.34 -18.22 10.72
N LEU A 102 6.84 -17.25 9.94
CA LEU A 102 6.16 -16.01 9.57
C LEU A 102 5.39 -16.10 8.24
N LYS A 103 5.49 -17.22 7.50
CA LYS A 103 4.62 -17.48 6.34
C LYS A 103 3.24 -17.96 6.77
N ASN A 104 3.18 -18.68 7.90
CA ASN A 104 1.94 -19.18 8.51
C ASN A 104 1.27 -18.12 9.40
N ILE A 105 2.05 -17.29 10.09
CA ILE A 105 1.62 -16.08 10.79
C ILE A 105 1.45 -15.02 9.70
N THR A 106 0.26 -15.01 9.13
CA THR A 106 -0.10 -14.33 7.89
C THR A 106 0.55 -12.95 7.85
N VAL A 107 1.17 -12.56 6.72
CA VAL A 107 1.74 -11.22 6.43
C VAL A 107 0.89 -10.06 6.99
N ALA A 108 -0.40 -10.36 7.18
CA ALA A 108 -1.33 -9.77 8.09
C ALA A 108 -0.87 -9.14 9.39
N GLU A 109 -0.34 -9.96 10.27
CA GLU A 109 -0.13 -9.61 11.67
C GLU A 109 1.12 -8.77 11.81
N ILE A 110 2.12 -9.01 10.95
CA ILE A 110 3.36 -8.22 10.86
C ILE A 110 3.07 -6.80 10.35
N ALA A 111 2.17 -6.65 9.36
CA ALA A 111 1.74 -5.33 8.91
C ALA A 111 0.90 -4.60 9.99
N ALA A 112 0.14 -5.33 10.82
CA ALA A 112 -0.63 -4.78 11.92
C ALA A 112 0.25 -4.28 13.08
N LEU A 113 1.40 -4.90 13.32
CA LEU A 113 2.40 -4.45 14.32
C LEU A 113 3.04 -3.08 13.99
N HIS A 114 2.92 -2.59 12.75
CA HIS A 114 3.48 -1.31 12.32
C HIS A 114 2.42 -0.29 11.86
N LEU A 115 1.14 -0.65 11.95
CA LEU A 115 0.04 0.30 11.83
C LEU A 115 -0.28 0.84 13.24
N PRO A 116 -0.50 2.15 13.41
CA PRO A 116 -0.99 2.67 14.68
C PRO A 116 -2.27 1.93 15.02
N SER A 117 -2.29 1.34 16.21
CA SER A 117 -3.37 0.52 16.74
C SER A 117 -4.69 1.18 16.39
N LEU A 118 -5.52 0.44 15.64
CA LEU A 118 -6.90 0.81 15.41
C LEU A 118 -7.64 0.60 16.74
N ASN A 119 -7.35 1.46 17.72
CA ASN A 119 -8.13 1.66 18.93
C ASN A 119 -9.44 2.32 18.51
N ARG A 120 -10.28 1.58 17.79
CA ARG A 120 -11.71 1.69 18.02
C ARG A 120 -11.96 0.89 19.27
N LYS A 121 -12.00 1.62 20.38
CA LYS A 121 -12.87 1.28 21.50
C LYS A 121 -14.18 0.79 20.88
N LEU A 122 -14.43 -0.52 20.98
CA LEU A 122 -15.80 -0.98 21.09
C LEU A 122 -16.31 -0.32 22.36
N ASP A 123 -17.14 0.70 22.20
CA ASP A 123 -17.78 1.37 23.32
C ASP A 123 -18.62 0.31 24.05
N PRO A 124 -18.31 -0.05 25.31
CA PRO A 124 -19.08 -1.04 26.05
C PRO A 124 -20.47 -0.54 26.46
N ASN A 125 -20.78 0.73 26.15
CA ASN A 125 -21.96 1.43 26.64
C ASN A 125 -23.18 1.37 25.71
N VAL A 126 -23.33 0.33 24.89
CA VAL A 126 -24.64 0.03 24.28
C VAL A 126 -25.37 -0.98 25.18
N HIS A 127 -25.63 -0.56 26.42
CA HIS A 127 -26.67 -1.14 27.26
C HIS A 127 -27.90 -0.23 27.19
N HIS A 128 -29.04 -0.81 26.78
CA HIS A 128 -30.42 -0.46 27.15
C HIS A 128 -30.92 0.98 26.89
N LEU A 129 -31.89 1.22 26.00
CA LEU A 129 -33.38 1.07 26.10
C LEU A 129 -33.98 2.42 25.56
N PRO A 130 -35.29 2.61 25.26
CA PRO A 130 -36.45 1.83 25.72
C PRO A 130 -37.52 1.43 24.68
N LYS A 131 -38.32 0.44 25.12
CA LYS A 131 -39.71 0.07 24.79
C LYS A 131 -40.19 0.09 23.34
#